data_AF-G4D4F9-F1
#
_entry.id   AF-G4D4F9-F1
#
_cell.length_a   1.000
_cell.length_b   1.000
_cell.length_c   1.000
_cell.angle_alpha   90.00
_cell.angle_beta   90.00
_cell.angle_gamma   90.00
#
_symmetry.space_group_name_H-M   'P 1'
#
loop_
_entity.id
_entity.type
_entity.pdbx_description
1 polymer ?
#
loop_
_entity_poly.entity_id
_entity_poly.type
_entity_poly.pdbx_seq_one_letter_code
_entity_poly.pdbx_strand_id
1 'polypeptide(L)'
;MKYYSTRGNSFVDSTSEALLKGLADDGGLFIPEEIRKVNFTDEEIERLDYTEFVYKVISAIFDDLDGEKLKIEIEKAYSKFPKDILPIKNVGNLYFMELFHGETRAFKDFALSLLPRLIKIAKEENNIEEKTLILTATSGDTGSAAISGFSGVDNTNIIVFYPTDGISLIQRAQMINSGSKNATAVAIDGNFDDAQSALKKIFNDLEFKKNLEKQDTY
;
A
#
# COMPACT_ATOMS: atom_id res chain seq x y z
N MET A 1 0.68 14.42 -13.32
CA MET A 1 1.23 13.77 -14.54
C MET A 1 0.31 12.64 -14.99
N LYS A 2 0.27 12.28 -16.29
CA LYS A 2 -0.51 11.13 -16.74
C LYS A 2 0.09 9.80 -16.31
N TYR A 3 -0.78 8.82 -16.04
CA TYR A 3 -0.39 7.43 -15.81
C TYR A 3 -1.06 6.52 -16.85
N TYR A 4 -0.27 5.70 -17.51
CA TYR A 4 -0.75 4.77 -18.53
C TYR A 4 -0.84 3.36 -17.96
N SER A 5 -1.83 2.60 -18.42
CA SER A 5 -1.85 1.16 -18.22
C SER A 5 -0.68 0.50 -18.95
N THR A 6 -0.04 -0.48 -18.31
CA THR A 6 0.95 -1.36 -18.95
C THR A 6 0.38 -2.16 -20.13
N ARG A 7 -0.95 -2.17 -20.33
CA ARG A 7 -1.62 -2.79 -21.49
C ARG A 7 -2.01 -1.77 -22.57
N GLY A 8 -1.80 -0.48 -22.33
CA GLY A 8 -1.89 0.60 -23.32
C GLY A 8 -3.30 1.09 -23.65
N ASN A 9 -4.37 0.51 -23.08
CA ASN A 9 -5.75 0.84 -23.47
C ASN A 9 -6.49 1.74 -22.46
N SER A 10 -5.80 2.21 -21.43
CA SER A 10 -6.37 3.06 -20.38
C SER A 10 -5.30 3.99 -19.82
N PHE A 11 -5.69 5.19 -19.41
CA PHE A 11 -4.85 6.14 -18.68
C PHE A 11 -5.69 6.91 -17.66
N VAL A 12 -5.02 7.57 -16.74
CA VAL A 12 -5.59 8.56 -15.80
C VAL A 12 -4.74 9.83 -15.83
N ASP A 13 -5.31 10.96 -15.44
CA ASP A 13 -4.72 12.28 -15.66
C ASP A 13 -3.85 12.75 -14.47
N SER A 14 -3.91 12.07 -13.32
CA SER A 14 -3.17 12.44 -12.11
C SER A 14 -2.66 11.24 -11.29
N THR A 15 -1.70 11.49 -10.39
CA THR A 15 -1.28 10.50 -9.39
C THR A 15 -2.42 10.13 -8.45
N SER A 16 -3.22 11.11 -8.03
CA SER A 16 -4.31 10.87 -7.09
C SER A 16 -5.38 9.96 -7.70
N GLU A 17 -5.72 10.13 -8.98
CA GLU A 17 -6.59 9.20 -9.71
C GLU A 17 -5.98 7.78 -9.81
N ALA A 18 -4.68 7.68 -10.10
CA ALA A 18 -4.00 6.38 -10.18
C ALA A 18 -4.01 5.63 -8.83
N LEU A 19 -3.75 6.35 -7.73
CA LEU A 19 -3.79 5.83 -6.36
C LEU A 19 -5.17 5.33 -5.97
N LEU A 20 -6.22 6.09 -6.30
CA LEU A 20 -7.60 5.75 -5.97
C LEU A 20 -8.14 4.59 -6.80
N LYS A 21 -7.78 4.54 -8.09
CA LYS A 21 -8.24 3.51 -9.02
C LYS A 21 -7.54 2.16 -8.81
N GLY A 22 -6.25 2.19 -8.48
CA GLY A 22 -5.44 0.99 -8.19
C GLY A 22 -5.12 0.16 -9.43
N LEU A 23 -6.11 -0.51 -10.02
CA LEU A 23 -5.97 -1.33 -11.24
C LEU A 23 -6.59 -0.60 -12.44
N ALA A 24 -5.92 -0.64 -13.60
CA ALA A 24 -6.47 -0.07 -14.83
C ALA A 24 -7.70 -0.88 -15.31
N ASP A 25 -8.59 -0.23 -16.08
CA ASP A 25 -9.84 -0.86 -16.55
C ASP A 25 -9.59 -2.07 -17.46
N ASP A 26 -8.45 -2.09 -18.14
CA ASP A 26 -8.02 -3.19 -19.00
C ASP A 26 -7.29 -4.31 -18.22
N GLY A 27 -7.25 -4.23 -16.89
CA GLY A 27 -6.56 -5.15 -15.98
C GLY A 27 -5.03 -5.01 -15.97
N GLY A 28 -4.50 -3.95 -16.56
CA GLY A 28 -3.08 -3.58 -16.46
C GLY A 28 -2.76 -2.79 -15.18
N LEU A 29 -1.48 -2.46 -15.02
CA LEU A 29 -0.97 -1.66 -13.90
C LEU A 29 -0.70 -0.23 -14.38
N PHE A 30 -0.90 0.77 -13.53
CA PHE A 30 -0.54 2.15 -13.85
C PHE A 30 0.97 2.37 -13.72
N ILE A 31 1.55 3.02 -14.72
CA ILE A 31 2.92 3.53 -14.72
C ILE A 31 2.89 5.01 -15.14
N PRO A 32 3.72 5.88 -14.55
CA PRO A 32 3.77 7.29 -14.96
C PRO A 32 4.28 7.41 -16.41
N GLU A 33 3.84 8.44 -17.11
CA GLU A 33 4.31 8.79 -18.47
C GLU A 33 5.84 8.93 -18.54
N GLU A 34 6.43 9.48 -17.48
CA GLU A 34 7.87 9.67 -17.35
C GLU A 34 8.33 9.31 -15.94
N ILE A 35 9.47 8.63 -15.83
CA ILE A 35 10.17 8.46 -14.54
C ILE A 35 11.26 9.53 -14.47
N ARG A 36 11.02 10.57 -13.68
CA ARG A 36 11.97 11.67 -13.51
C ARG A 36 13.23 11.21 -12.80
N LYS A 37 14.38 11.72 -13.26
CA LYS A 37 15.66 11.44 -12.63
C LYS A 37 15.76 12.16 -11.28
N VAL A 38 16.00 11.39 -10.23
CA VAL A 38 16.33 11.91 -8.89
C VAL A 38 17.84 11.92 -8.75
N ASN A 39 18.42 13.10 -8.50
CA ASN A 39 19.86 13.25 -8.23
C ASN A 39 20.08 13.54 -6.76
N PHE A 40 21.12 12.98 -6.18
CA PHE A 40 21.57 13.26 -4.81
C PHE A 40 22.95 13.92 -4.86
N THR A 41 23.15 14.97 -4.09
CA THR A 41 24.47 15.57 -3.86
C THR A 41 25.22 14.78 -2.78
N ASP A 42 26.54 14.92 -2.70
CA ASP A 42 27.33 14.28 -1.65
C ASP A 42 26.87 14.71 -0.24
N GLU A 43 26.54 16.01 -0.08
CA GLU A 43 26.00 16.53 1.18
C GLU A 43 24.65 15.91 1.56
N GLU A 44 23.77 15.69 0.58
CA GLU A 44 22.49 15.02 0.82
C GLU A 44 22.68 13.55 1.19
N ILE A 45 23.60 12.85 0.53
CA ILE A 45 23.92 11.44 0.85
C ILE A 45 24.42 11.30 2.29
N GLU A 46 25.19 12.27 2.79
CA GLU A 46 25.72 12.25 4.15
C GLU A 46 24.69 12.61 5.24
N ARG A 47 23.65 13.39 4.91
CA ARG A 47 22.77 14.01 5.91
C ARG A 47 21.31 13.58 5.87
N LEU A 48 20.80 13.15 4.72
CA LEU A 48 19.38 12.82 4.58
C LEU A 48 18.99 11.71 5.54
N ASP A 49 17.96 11.97 6.34
CA ASP A 49 17.31 10.87 7.04
C ASP A 49 16.41 10.06 6.09
N TYR A 50 15.91 8.93 6.58
CA TYR A 50 15.09 8.02 5.78
C TYR A 50 13.81 8.69 5.25
N THR A 51 13.17 9.54 6.04
CA THR A 51 11.92 10.20 5.66
C THR A 51 12.15 11.28 4.62
N GLU A 52 13.23 12.05 4.73
CA GLU A 52 13.65 13.02 3.73
C GLU A 52 14.05 12.34 2.41
N PHE A 53 14.76 11.22 2.50
CA PHE A 53 15.07 10.37 1.34
C PHE A 53 13.79 9.90 0.63
N VAL A 54 12.82 9.35 1.38
CA VAL A 54 11.54 8.90 0.81
C VAL A 54 10.79 10.07 0.19
N TYR A 55 10.71 11.22 0.86
CA TYR A 55 10.05 12.41 0.31
C TYR A 55 10.67 12.82 -1.03
N LYS A 56 12.00 12.87 -1.11
CA LYS A 56 12.71 13.25 -2.33
C LYS A 56 12.48 12.28 -3.49
N VAL A 57 12.45 10.98 -3.22
CA VAL A 57 12.18 9.96 -4.25
C VAL A 57 10.71 9.99 -4.67
N ILE A 58 9.79 10.00 -3.70
CA ILE A 58 8.36 9.91 -3.96
C ILE A 58 7.82 11.17 -4.65
N SER A 59 8.25 12.37 -4.23
CA SER A 59 7.82 13.63 -4.89
C SER A 59 8.29 13.76 -6.34
N ALA A 60 9.32 13.02 -6.76
CA ALA A 60 9.73 12.98 -8.16
C ALA A 60 8.83 12.10 -9.03
N ILE A 61 8.19 11.09 -8.43
CA ILE A 61 7.25 10.17 -9.10
C ILE A 61 5.82 10.72 -9.01
N PHE A 62 5.43 11.20 -7.82
CA PHE A 62 4.12 11.72 -7.47
C PHE A 62 4.16 13.26 -7.45
N ASP A 63 4.41 13.83 -8.62
CA ASP A 63 4.79 15.25 -8.78
C ASP A 63 3.63 16.25 -8.68
N ASP A 64 2.42 15.75 -8.60
CA ASP A 64 1.16 16.51 -8.56
C ASP A 64 0.39 16.35 -7.25
N LEU A 65 0.97 15.66 -6.24
CA LEU A 65 0.45 15.65 -4.88
C LEU A 65 0.91 16.87 -4.09
N ASP A 66 0.11 17.30 -3.10
CA ASP A 66 0.50 18.34 -2.14
C ASP A 66 1.78 17.94 -1.36
N GLY A 67 2.87 18.65 -1.61
CA GLY A 67 4.18 18.35 -1.04
C GLY A 67 4.27 18.52 0.48
N GLU A 68 3.57 19.49 1.06
CA GLU A 68 3.57 19.71 2.51
C GLU A 68 2.82 18.57 3.20
N LYS A 69 1.65 18.20 2.68
CA LYS A 69 0.89 17.04 3.17
C LYS A 69 1.67 15.74 3.00
N LEU A 70 2.31 15.54 1.84
CA LEU A 70 3.12 14.36 1.55
C LEU A 70 4.24 14.19 2.57
N LYS A 71 4.98 15.26 2.89
CA LYS A 71 6.03 15.23 3.90
C LYS A 71 5.49 14.82 5.27
N ILE A 72 4.39 15.44 5.73
CA ILE A 72 3.74 15.14 7.00
C ILE A 72 3.31 13.66 7.08
N GLU A 73 2.71 13.14 6.01
CA GLU A 73 2.23 11.77 5.99
C GLU A 73 3.36 10.74 5.88
N ILE A 74 4.47 11.05 5.20
CA ILE A 74 5.68 10.21 5.23
C ILE A 74 6.24 10.10 6.65
N GLU A 75 6.40 11.21 7.36
CA GLU A 75 6.87 11.20 8.76
C GLU A 75 5.96 10.34 9.65
N LYS A 76 4.64 10.49 9.50
CA LYS A 76 3.68 9.66 10.25
C LYS A 76 3.74 8.19 9.86
N ALA A 77 4.00 7.84 8.59
CA ALA A 77 4.11 6.46 8.12
C ALA A 77 5.23 5.72 8.86
N TYR A 78 6.40 6.36 8.95
CA TYR A 78 7.59 5.73 9.50
C TYR A 78 7.80 5.99 10.99
N SER A 79 6.95 6.78 11.65
CA SER A 79 7.02 7.04 13.10
C SER A 79 6.84 5.78 13.98
N LYS A 80 6.21 4.73 13.43
CA LYS A 80 6.02 3.42 14.08
C LYS A 80 7.23 2.49 13.96
N PHE A 81 8.18 2.82 13.08
CA PHE A 81 9.43 2.09 12.97
C PHE A 81 10.39 2.49 14.10
N PRO A 82 11.38 1.65 14.43
CA PRO A 82 12.50 2.07 15.25
C PRO A 82 13.23 3.28 14.66
N LYS A 83 13.99 4.00 15.50
CA LYS A 83 14.76 5.18 15.09
C LYS A 83 15.67 4.90 13.89
N ASP A 84 16.28 3.72 13.83
CA ASP A 84 17.02 3.23 12.67
C ASP A 84 16.06 2.46 11.75
N ILE A 85 15.42 3.19 10.84
CA ILE A 85 14.31 2.67 10.01
C ILE A 85 14.80 1.60 9.02
N LEU A 86 15.98 1.78 8.43
CA LEU A 86 16.55 0.88 7.43
C LEU A 86 18.02 0.57 7.75
N PRO A 87 18.29 -0.25 8.79
CA PRO A 87 19.64 -0.59 9.15
C PRO A 87 20.32 -1.37 8.02
N ILE A 88 21.59 -1.05 7.78
CA ILE A 88 22.48 -1.86 6.96
C ILE A 88 23.52 -2.50 7.87
N LYS A 89 23.51 -3.83 8.00
CA LYS A 89 24.48 -4.59 8.78
C LYS A 89 25.56 -5.17 7.88
N ASN A 90 26.80 -5.08 8.33
CA ASN A 90 27.92 -5.76 7.69
C ASN A 90 28.18 -7.11 8.37
N VAL A 91 28.36 -8.17 7.57
CA VAL A 91 28.90 -9.45 8.02
C VAL A 91 30.04 -9.86 7.09
N GLY A 92 31.27 -9.58 7.51
CA GLY A 92 32.48 -9.81 6.71
C GLY A 92 32.57 -8.83 5.53
N ASN A 93 32.42 -9.34 4.31
CA ASN A 93 32.39 -8.55 3.08
C ASN A 93 30.97 -8.37 2.50
N LEU A 94 29.94 -8.79 3.24
CA LEU A 94 28.55 -8.70 2.82
C LEU A 94 27.81 -7.62 3.61
N TYR A 95 26.86 -6.97 2.94
CA TYR A 95 25.95 -5.99 3.54
C TYR A 95 24.52 -6.51 3.47
N PHE A 96 23.80 -6.40 4.58
CA PHE A 96 22.42 -6.84 4.74
C PHE A 96 21.55 -5.63 5.06
N MET A 97 20.57 -5.36 4.20
CA MET A 97 19.54 -4.35 4.44
C MET A 97 18.39 -5.00 5.21
N GLU A 98 18.22 -4.60 6.46
CA GLU A 98 17.24 -5.21 7.37
C GLU A 98 15.86 -4.58 7.19
N LEU A 99 15.05 -5.16 6.30
CA LEU A 99 13.71 -4.68 5.95
C LEU A 99 12.59 -5.22 6.87
N PHE A 100 12.89 -5.67 8.09
CA PHE A 100 11.94 -6.40 8.95
C PHE A 100 11.73 -5.74 10.32
N HIS A 101 12.06 -4.46 10.45
CA HIS A 101 11.94 -3.72 11.71
C HIS A 101 10.58 -3.03 11.91
N GLY A 102 9.68 -3.10 10.92
CA GLY A 102 8.30 -2.65 11.05
C GLY A 102 7.45 -3.55 11.96
N GLU A 103 6.19 -3.15 12.17
CA GLU A 103 5.26 -3.79 13.11
C GLU A 103 5.06 -5.29 12.83
N THR A 104 5.05 -5.70 11.56
CA THR A 104 4.72 -7.08 11.18
C THR A 104 5.94 -7.94 10.88
N ARG A 105 7.14 -7.35 11.00
CA ARG A 105 8.43 -8.01 10.78
C ARG A 105 8.65 -8.44 9.33
N ALA A 106 8.12 -7.66 8.39
CA ALA A 106 8.28 -7.92 6.96
C ALA A 106 8.53 -6.64 6.16
N PHE A 107 9.21 -6.76 5.03
CA PHE A 107 9.52 -5.62 4.15
C PHE A 107 8.28 -4.89 3.61
N LYS A 108 7.13 -5.56 3.63
CA LYS A 108 5.86 -4.98 3.18
C LYS A 108 5.39 -3.85 4.08
N ASP A 109 5.89 -3.78 5.32
CA ASP A 109 5.61 -2.69 6.25
C ASP A 109 6.01 -1.33 5.68
N PHE A 110 7.08 -1.24 4.89
CA PHE A 110 7.54 0.02 4.31
C PHE A 110 6.51 0.63 3.36
N ALA A 111 6.01 -0.18 2.42
CA ALA A 111 4.99 0.28 1.47
C ALA A 111 3.62 0.45 2.15
N LEU A 112 3.21 -0.50 2.99
CA LEU A 112 1.86 -0.53 3.54
C LEU A 112 1.65 0.41 4.73
N SER A 113 2.73 0.95 5.32
CA SER A 113 2.61 2.07 6.27
C SER A 113 2.37 3.41 5.58
N LEU A 114 2.82 3.56 4.33
CA LEU A 114 2.71 4.79 3.55
C LEU A 114 1.45 4.81 2.67
N LEU A 115 1.10 3.68 2.04
CA LEU A 115 -0.01 3.58 1.09
C LEU A 115 -1.36 4.13 1.61
N PRO A 116 -1.84 3.79 2.82
CA PRO A 116 -3.11 4.33 3.33
C PRO A 116 -3.11 5.86 3.44
N ARG A 117 -1.93 6.45 3.67
CA ARG A 117 -1.77 7.90 3.79
C ARG A 117 -1.72 8.59 2.43
N LEU A 118 -1.10 7.95 1.45
CA LEU A 118 -1.15 8.41 0.05
C LEU A 118 -2.59 8.38 -0.48
N ILE A 119 -3.34 7.31 -0.18
CA ILE A 119 -4.77 7.23 -0.51
C ILE A 119 -5.54 8.35 0.19
N LYS A 120 -5.24 8.64 1.46
CA LYS A 120 -5.87 9.76 2.19
C LYS A 120 -5.64 11.10 1.47
N ILE A 121 -4.39 11.42 1.10
CA ILE A 121 -4.08 12.65 0.34
C ILE A 121 -4.87 12.68 -0.97
N ALA A 122 -4.86 11.57 -1.72
CA ALA A 122 -5.58 11.47 -2.99
C ALA A 122 -7.10 11.67 -2.84
N LYS A 123 -7.72 11.13 -1.78
CA LYS A 123 -9.14 11.34 -1.48
C LYS A 123 -9.44 12.81 -1.16
N GLU A 124 -8.59 13.45 -0.34
CA GLU A 124 -8.73 14.86 0.00
C GLU A 124 -8.64 15.76 -1.24
N GLU A 125 -7.67 15.52 -2.13
CA GLU A 125 -7.48 16.30 -3.36
C GLU A 125 -8.66 16.16 -4.34
N ASN A 126 -9.30 14.98 -4.36
CA ASN A 126 -10.45 14.71 -5.21
C ASN A 126 -11.80 15.00 -4.53
N ASN A 127 -11.80 15.52 -3.30
CA ASN A 127 -13.00 15.76 -2.48
C ASN A 127 -13.89 14.51 -2.32
N ILE A 128 -13.25 13.34 -2.12
CA ILE A 128 -13.91 12.03 -1.95
C ILE A 128 -14.07 11.77 -0.45
N GLU A 129 -15.32 11.80 0.01
CA GLU A 129 -15.69 11.51 1.41
C GLU A 129 -16.22 10.08 1.60
N GLU A 130 -16.46 9.36 0.50
CA GLU A 130 -17.00 8.02 0.49
C GLU A 130 -16.12 7.04 1.26
N LYS A 131 -16.74 6.03 1.88
CA LYS A 131 -16.00 4.96 2.55
C LYS A 131 -15.28 4.09 1.51
N THR A 132 -14.17 3.48 1.90
CA THR A 132 -13.36 2.64 1.03
C THR A 132 -13.24 1.23 1.61
N LEU A 133 -13.59 0.22 0.82
CA LEU A 133 -13.37 -1.18 1.15
C LEU A 133 -12.11 -1.69 0.44
N ILE A 134 -11.08 -2.01 1.22
CA ILE A 134 -9.86 -2.65 0.72
C ILE A 134 -10.05 -4.16 0.74
N LEU A 135 -9.89 -4.80 -0.41
CA LEU A 135 -9.88 -6.26 -0.52
C LEU A 135 -8.48 -6.72 -0.94
N THR A 136 -7.91 -7.67 -0.19
CA THR A 136 -6.60 -8.22 -0.52
C THR A 136 -6.53 -9.72 -0.25
N ALA A 137 -5.76 -10.42 -1.08
CA ALA A 137 -5.46 -11.83 -0.89
C ALA A 137 -4.02 -11.96 -0.40
N THR A 138 -3.76 -12.92 0.46
CA THR A 138 -2.41 -13.15 0.99
C THR A 138 -2.06 -14.62 1.14
N SER A 139 -0.76 -14.90 1.05
CA SER A 139 -0.13 -16.15 1.49
C SER A 139 0.61 -15.99 2.82
N GLY A 140 0.38 -14.89 3.57
CA GLY A 140 0.99 -14.65 4.89
C GLY A 140 1.25 -13.17 5.15
N ASP A 141 2.51 -12.74 5.02
CA ASP A 141 2.98 -11.43 5.50
C ASP A 141 2.24 -10.22 4.91
N THR A 142 1.78 -10.30 3.64
CA THR A 142 1.06 -9.18 3.02
C THR A 142 -0.21 -8.86 3.77
N GLY A 143 -0.92 -9.88 4.26
CA GLY A 143 -2.15 -9.69 5.02
C GLY A 143 -1.89 -9.01 6.35
N SER A 144 -0.88 -9.47 7.09
CA SER A 144 -0.45 -8.84 8.35
C SER A 144 -0.12 -7.36 8.15
N ALA A 145 0.75 -7.06 7.17
CA ALA A 145 1.20 -5.70 6.89
C ALA A 145 0.05 -4.81 6.40
N ALA A 146 -0.89 -5.34 5.61
CA ALA A 146 -2.03 -4.59 5.13
C ALA A 146 -3.00 -4.27 6.27
N ILE A 147 -3.29 -5.23 7.16
CA ILE A 147 -4.11 -5.00 8.35
C ILE A 147 -3.46 -3.95 9.26
N SER A 148 -2.16 -4.08 9.56
CA SER A 148 -1.42 -3.11 10.37
C SER A 148 -1.45 -1.71 9.75
N GLY A 149 -1.19 -1.60 8.44
CA GLY A 149 -1.17 -0.33 7.71
C GLY A 149 -2.53 0.38 7.68
N PHE A 150 -3.60 -0.36 7.40
CA PHE A 150 -4.97 0.19 7.31
C PHE A 150 -5.71 0.25 8.66
N SER A 151 -5.13 -0.25 9.74
CA SER A 151 -5.77 -0.25 11.05
C SER A 151 -6.01 1.17 11.57
N GLY A 152 -7.28 1.48 11.88
CA GLY A 152 -7.67 2.79 12.41
C GLY A 152 -7.65 3.92 11.38
N VAL A 153 -7.58 3.60 10.08
CA VAL A 153 -7.73 4.59 9.02
C VAL A 153 -9.21 4.93 8.86
N ASP A 154 -9.55 6.21 9.01
CA ASP A 154 -10.92 6.69 8.93
C ASP A 154 -11.55 6.39 7.56
N ASN A 155 -12.86 6.11 7.57
CA ASN A 155 -13.65 5.80 6.37
C ASN A 155 -13.04 4.70 5.48
N THR A 156 -12.30 3.77 6.09
CA THR A 156 -11.66 2.65 5.38
C THR A 156 -11.86 1.36 6.15
N ASN A 157 -12.38 0.32 5.50
CA ASN A 157 -12.34 -1.04 6.02
C ASN A 157 -11.42 -1.90 5.17
N ILE A 158 -10.86 -2.95 5.75
CA ILE A 158 -10.03 -3.92 5.04
C ILE A 158 -10.50 -5.36 5.31
N ILE A 159 -10.60 -6.14 4.23
CA ILE A 159 -10.82 -7.57 4.30
C ILE A 159 -9.62 -8.29 3.64
N VAL A 160 -8.98 -9.14 4.44
CA VAL A 160 -7.85 -9.97 4.00
C VAL A 160 -8.32 -11.40 3.84
N PHE A 161 -8.27 -11.92 2.63
CA PHE A 161 -8.54 -13.32 2.31
C PHE A 161 -7.25 -14.12 2.33
N TYR A 162 -7.27 -15.26 3.00
CA TYR A 162 -6.10 -16.11 3.15
C TYR A 162 -6.48 -17.60 3.09
N PRO A 163 -5.67 -18.46 2.44
CA PRO A 163 -5.95 -19.89 2.41
C PRO A 163 -5.82 -20.49 3.82
N THR A 164 -6.70 -21.43 4.13
CA THR A 164 -6.66 -22.17 5.41
C THR A 164 -5.33 -22.89 5.61
N ASP A 165 -4.74 -23.39 4.52
CA ASP A 165 -3.44 -24.05 4.48
C ASP A 165 -2.35 -23.16 3.87
N GLY A 166 -1.08 -23.43 4.21
CA GLY A 166 0.07 -22.76 3.59
C GLY A 166 0.50 -21.44 4.24
N ILE A 167 -0.15 -21.03 5.34
CA ILE A 167 0.25 -19.86 6.13
C ILE A 167 0.86 -20.28 7.46
N SER A 168 1.95 -19.61 7.87
CA SER A 168 2.56 -19.88 9.17
C SER A 168 1.67 -19.45 10.33
N LEU A 169 1.81 -20.12 11.47
CA LEU A 169 1.04 -19.80 12.67
C LEU A 169 1.25 -18.34 13.13
N ILE A 170 2.46 -17.80 12.98
CA ILE A 170 2.78 -16.43 13.37
C ILE A 170 2.05 -15.42 12.46
N GLN A 171 2.10 -15.60 11.15
CA GLN A 171 1.41 -14.73 10.19
C GLN A 171 -0.10 -14.79 10.40
N ARG A 172 -0.66 -15.99 10.56
CA ARG A 172 -2.09 -16.14 10.88
C ARG A 172 -2.46 -15.43 12.17
N ALA A 173 -1.65 -15.59 13.23
CA ALA A 173 -1.89 -14.96 14.52
C ALA A 173 -1.84 -13.42 14.43
N GLN A 174 -0.90 -12.85 13.68
CA GLN A 174 -0.84 -11.41 13.43
C GLN A 174 -2.10 -10.87 12.76
N MET A 175 -2.66 -11.61 11.79
CA MET A 175 -3.89 -11.19 11.12
C MET A 175 -5.13 -11.28 12.02
N ILE A 176 -5.36 -12.42 12.67
CA ILE A 176 -6.60 -12.66 13.42
C ILE A 176 -6.63 -11.97 14.79
N ASN A 177 -5.46 -11.68 15.38
CA ASN A 177 -5.34 -11.03 16.68
C ASN A 177 -4.86 -9.58 16.57
N SER A 178 -5.08 -8.92 15.44
CA SER A 178 -4.63 -7.54 15.21
C SER A 178 -5.27 -6.50 16.16
N GLY A 179 -6.45 -6.81 16.72
CA GLY A 179 -7.23 -5.89 17.56
C GLY A 179 -7.82 -4.70 16.78
N SER A 180 -7.63 -4.68 15.46
CA SER A 180 -8.15 -3.63 14.59
C SER A 180 -9.67 -3.73 14.47
N LYS A 181 -10.36 -2.60 14.60
CA LYS A 181 -11.83 -2.54 14.53
C LYS A 181 -12.38 -2.46 13.11
N ASN A 182 -11.54 -2.04 12.16
CA ASN A 182 -11.89 -1.85 10.75
C ASN A 182 -11.22 -2.90 9.84
N ALA A 183 -10.68 -3.98 10.41
CA ALA A 183 -10.03 -5.06 9.67
C ALA A 183 -10.67 -6.41 9.95
N THR A 184 -10.85 -7.20 8.89
CA THR A 184 -11.36 -8.58 8.97
C THR A 184 -10.42 -9.51 8.21
N ALA A 185 -10.05 -10.63 8.83
CA ALA A 185 -9.30 -11.70 8.18
C ALA A 185 -10.22 -12.90 7.93
N VAL A 186 -10.36 -13.29 6.67
CA VAL A 186 -11.26 -14.36 6.20
C VAL A 186 -10.43 -15.53 5.67
N ALA A 187 -10.54 -16.67 6.34
CA ALA A 187 -9.96 -17.90 5.85
C ALA A 187 -10.81 -18.46 4.70
N ILE A 188 -10.17 -18.93 3.64
CA ILE A 188 -10.83 -19.60 2.51
C ILE A 188 -10.39 -21.07 2.41
N ASP A 189 -11.31 -21.91 1.95
CA ASP A 189 -10.99 -23.27 1.51
C ASP A 189 -10.48 -23.22 0.06
N GLY A 190 -9.21 -23.53 -0.15
CA GLY A 190 -8.49 -23.32 -1.41
C GLY A 190 -7.05 -22.82 -1.19
N ASN A 191 -6.40 -22.37 -2.27
CA ASN A 191 -5.03 -21.85 -2.25
C ASN A 191 -4.97 -20.32 -2.52
N PHE A 192 -3.76 -19.76 -2.51
CA PHE A 192 -3.54 -18.33 -2.76
C PHE A 192 -4.02 -17.86 -4.14
N ASP A 193 -3.83 -18.68 -5.19
CA ASP A 193 -4.27 -18.34 -6.54
C ASP A 193 -5.79 -18.31 -6.66
N ASP A 194 -6.49 -19.15 -5.89
CA ASP A 194 -7.96 -19.13 -5.79
C ASP A 194 -8.43 -17.80 -5.17
N ALA A 195 -7.83 -17.38 -4.05
CA ALA A 195 -8.12 -16.09 -3.41
C ALA A 195 -7.90 -14.92 -4.38
N GLN A 196 -6.73 -14.90 -5.02
CA GLN A 196 -6.36 -13.84 -5.95
C GLN A 196 -7.29 -13.79 -7.18
N SER A 197 -7.66 -14.95 -7.71
CA SER A 197 -8.56 -15.06 -8.86
C SER A 197 -9.98 -14.63 -8.51
N ALA A 198 -10.48 -14.98 -7.32
CA ALA A 198 -11.78 -14.54 -6.82
C ALA A 198 -11.82 -13.00 -6.67
N LEU A 199 -10.79 -12.41 -6.08
CA LEU A 199 -10.70 -10.94 -5.96
C LEU A 199 -10.65 -10.26 -7.33
N LYS A 200 -9.88 -10.78 -8.29
CA LYS A 200 -9.86 -10.25 -9.66
C LYS A 200 -11.24 -10.28 -10.32
N LYS A 201 -12.03 -11.33 -10.07
CA LYS A 201 -13.42 -11.41 -10.56
C LYS A 201 -14.29 -10.32 -9.92
N ILE A 202 -14.22 -10.17 -8.59
CA ILE A 202 -14.95 -9.10 -7.85
C ILE A 202 -14.55 -7.71 -8.37
N PHE A 203 -13.27 -7.45 -8.58
CA PHE A 203 -12.79 -6.16 -9.10
C PHE A 203 -13.22 -5.87 -10.53
N ASN A 204 -13.52 -6.88 -11.34
CA ASN A 204 -14.02 -6.71 -12.71
C ASN A 204 -15.55 -6.77 -12.82
N ASP A 205 -16.26 -7.10 -11.73
CA ASP A 205 -17.71 -7.17 -11.69
C ASP A 205 -18.33 -5.79 -11.37
N LEU A 206 -18.63 -5.05 -12.44
CA LEU A 206 -19.22 -3.71 -12.34
C LEU A 206 -20.63 -3.73 -11.75
N GLU A 207 -21.38 -4.82 -11.90
CA GLU A 207 -22.73 -4.93 -11.34
C GLU A 207 -22.65 -5.14 -9.83
N PHE A 208 -21.75 -6.01 -9.39
CA PHE A 208 -21.48 -6.22 -7.97
C PHE A 208 -21.03 -4.93 -7.28
N LYS A 209 -20.10 -4.17 -7.86
CA LYS A 209 -19.68 -2.87 -7.31
C LYS A 209 -20.84 -1.89 -7.16
N LYS A 210 -21.67 -1.74 -8.19
CA LYS A 210 -22.87 -0.88 -8.14
C LYS A 210 -23.87 -1.34 -7.06
N ASN A 211 -23.97 -2.64 -6.82
CA ASN A 211 -24.83 -3.17 -5.77
C ASN A 211 -24.27 -2.86 -4.37
N LEU A 212 -22.96 -2.97 -4.16
CA LEU A 212 -22.31 -2.56 -2.91
C LEU A 212 -22.51 -1.07 -2.62
N GLU A 213 -22.32 -0.21 -3.63
CA GLU A 213 -22.55 1.24 -3.52
C GLU A 213 -23.99 1.56 -3.11
N LYS A 214 -24.98 0.91 -3.73
CA LYS A 214 -26.40 1.08 -3.39
C LYS A 214 -26.74 0.63 -1.96
N GLN A 215 -25.99 -0.31 -1.41
CA GLN A 215 -26.22 -0.88 -0.08
C GLN A 215 -25.39 -0.18 1.01
N ASP A 216 -24.65 0.88 0.68
CA ASP A 216 -23.69 1.54 1.60
C ASP A 216 -22.70 0.53 2.22
N THR A 217 -22.31 -0.50 1.47
CA THR A 217 -21.42 -1.57 1.94
C THR A 217 -19.98 -1.24 1.56
N TYR A 218 -19.18 -0.91 2.58
CA TYR A 218 -17.79 -0.51 2.47
C TYR A 218 -16.96 -1.04 3.63
#